data_AF-A0A517N2H2-F1
#
_entry.id   AF-A0A517N2H2-F1
#
_cell.length_a   1.000
_cell.length_b   1.000
_cell.length_c   1.000
_cell.angle_alpha   90.00
_cell.angle_beta   90.00
_cell.angle_gamma   90.00
#
_symmetry.space_group_name_H-M   'P 1'
#
loop_
_entity.id
_entity.type
_entity.pdbx_description
1 polymer ?
#
loop_
_entity_poly.entity_id
_entity_poly.type
_entity_poly.pdbx_seq_one_letter_code
_entity_poly.pdbx_strand_id
1 'polypeptide(L)'
;MAHPAVDKFGKIVVTKLRDNAIDFFDLASQGHWRAPSLQNLQRELADQTPEQIDLIRRCVIQAIETGMHDFLFALVEANDFENVHVMVDGVNVADESDGLHGEQFTEEGWIAKFAKHPEGSP
;
A
#
# COMPACT_ATOMS: atom_id res chain seq x y z
N MET A 1 -18.31 -4.39 -13.02
CA MET A 1 -18.03 -5.82 -13.34
C MET A 1 -16.72 -6.17 -12.65
N ALA A 2 -16.46 -7.43 -12.29
CA ALA A 2 -15.13 -7.78 -11.81
C ALA A 2 -14.14 -7.65 -12.98
N HIS A 3 -13.10 -6.83 -12.84
CA HIS A 3 -12.05 -6.65 -13.84
C HIS A 3 -10.83 -7.48 -13.42
N PRO A 4 -10.63 -8.70 -13.94
CA PRO A 4 -9.61 -9.62 -13.40
C PRO A 4 -8.18 -9.07 -13.47
N ALA A 5 -7.88 -8.27 -14.50
CA ALA A 5 -6.59 -7.59 -14.65
C ALA A 5 -6.39 -6.49 -13.60
N VAL A 6 -7.42 -5.67 -13.34
CA VAL A 6 -7.44 -4.62 -12.32
C VAL A 6 -7.32 -5.23 -10.92
N ASP A 7 -8.07 -6.29 -10.62
CA ASP A 7 -7.97 -7.01 -9.34
C ASP A 7 -6.57 -7.64 -9.15
N LYS A 8 -5.98 -8.19 -10.22
CA LYS A 8 -4.61 -8.76 -10.17
C LYS A 8 -3.56 -7.67 -9.91
N PHE A 9 -3.69 -6.52 -10.54
CA PHE A 9 -2.85 -5.35 -10.27
C PHE A 9 -3.03 -4.87 -8.83
N GLY A 10 -4.27 -4.66 -8.40
CA GLY A 10 -4.63 -4.26 -7.04
C GLY A 10 -4.09 -5.20 -5.97
N LYS A 11 -4.17 -6.51 -6.20
CA LYS A 11 -3.57 -7.50 -5.31
C LYS A 11 -2.06 -7.34 -5.17
N ILE A 12 -1.34 -7.00 -6.26
CA ILE A 12 0.11 -6.73 -6.18
C ILE A 12 0.34 -5.47 -5.35
N VAL A 13 -0.39 -4.39 -5.62
CA VAL A 13 -0.25 -3.13 -4.88
C VAL A 13 -0.50 -3.37 -3.38
N VAL A 14 -1.60 -4.02 -3.02
CA VAL A 14 -1.92 -4.29 -1.61
C VAL A 14 -0.89 -5.23 -0.97
N THR A 15 -0.66 -6.41 -1.56
CA THR A 15 0.15 -7.44 -0.88
C THR A 15 1.66 -7.22 -0.98
N LYS A 16 2.13 -6.52 -2.01
CA LYS A 16 3.58 -6.33 -2.26
C LYS A 16 4.10 -4.96 -1.93
N LEU A 17 3.23 -3.93 -1.92
CA LEU A 17 3.59 -2.59 -1.49
C LEU A 17 3.05 -2.30 -0.09
N ARG A 18 1.72 -2.28 0.10
CA ARG A 18 1.09 -1.90 1.38
C ARG A 18 1.48 -2.85 2.53
N ASP A 19 1.11 -4.12 2.41
CA ASP A 19 1.25 -5.08 3.49
C ASP A 19 2.72 -5.35 3.83
N ASN A 20 3.59 -5.38 2.83
CA ASN A 20 5.03 -5.52 3.05
C ASN A 20 5.63 -4.32 3.79
N ALA A 21 5.17 -3.09 3.52
CA ALA A 21 5.63 -1.90 4.21
C ALA A 21 5.13 -1.85 5.66
N ILE A 22 3.90 -2.31 5.91
CA ILE A 22 3.35 -2.47 7.27
C ILE A 22 4.11 -3.55 8.03
N ASP A 23 4.30 -4.74 7.43
CA ASP A 23 5.09 -5.82 8.00
C ASP A 23 6.53 -5.35 8.30
N PHE A 24 7.10 -4.49 7.45
CA PHE A 24 8.42 -3.93 7.69
C PHE A 24 8.48 -3.13 9.00
N PHE A 25 7.50 -2.24 9.22
CA PHE A 25 7.40 -1.48 10.45
C PHE A 25 7.12 -2.37 11.66
N ASP A 26 6.18 -3.32 11.54
CA ASP A 26 5.82 -4.23 12.63
C ASP A 26 7.02 -5.06 13.08
N LEU A 27 7.82 -5.56 12.13
CA LEU A 27 9.06 -6.27 12.44
C LEU A 27 10.15 -5.35 13.01
N ALA A 28 10.21 -4.09 12.56
CA ALA A 28 11.18 -3.13 13.09
C ALA A 28 10.87 -2.74 14.53
N SER A 29 9.60 -2.49 14.88
CA SER A 29 9.19 -2.17 16.25
C SER A 29 9.41 -3.34 17.23
N GLN A 30 9.49 -4.56 16.71
CA GLN A 30 9.80 -5.78 17.46
C GLN A 30 11.32 -6.13 17.47
N GLY A 31 12.16 -5.34 16.80
CA GLY A 31 13.61 -5.56 16.76
C GLY A 31 14.07 -6.73 15.88
N HIS A 32 13.27 -7.18 14.92
CA HIS A 32 13.55 -8.38 14.13
C HIS A 32 14.56 -8.20 12.98
N TRP A 33 14.83 -6.97 12.53
CA TRP A 33 15.79 -6.72 11.47
C TRP A 33 17.23 -6.83 11.96
N ARG A 34 18.08 -7.48 11.16
CA ARG A 34 19.52 -7.65 11.42
C ARG A 34 20.41 -6.69 10.64
N ALA A 35 19.84 -5.96 9.67
CA ALA A 35 20.60 -5.02 8.86
C ALA A 35 21.20 -3.91 9.75
N PRO A 36 22.49 -3.58 9.62
CA PRO A 36 23.13 -2.54 10.44
C PRO A 36 22.44 -1.18 10.35
N SER A 37 21.95 -0.82 9.16
CA SER A 37 21.23 0.44 8.92
C SER A 37 19.93 0.57 9.71
N LEU A 38 19.33 -0.55 10.14
CA LEU A 38 18.08 -0.56 10.89
C LEU A 38 18.28 -0.67 12.40
N GLN A 39 19.49 -0.97 12.89
CA GLN A 39 19.73 -1.17 14.33
C GLN A 39 19.48 0.10 15.15
N ASN A 40 19.79 1.28 14.60
CA ASN A 40 19.50 2.55 15.28
C ASN A 40 18.00 2.78 15.40
N LEU A 41 17.28 2.66 14.28
CA LEU A 41 15.83 2.82 14.24
C LEU A 41 15.12 1.86 15.21
N GLN A 42 15.51 0.59 15.23
CA GLN A 42 14.90 -0.39 16.14
C GLN A 42 15.15 -0.08 17.61
N ARG A 43 16.33 0.46 17.98
CA ARG A 43 16.60 0.88 19.35
C ARG A 43 15.73 2.08 19.74
N GLU A 44 15.61 3.07 18.87
CA GLU A 44 14.76 4.24 19.10
C GLU A 44 13.28 3.85 19.24
N LEU A 45 12.83 2.88 18.44
CA LEU A 45 11.48 2.30 18.57
C LEU A 45 11.30 1.53 19.88
N ALA A 46 12.31 0.78 20.33
CA ALA A 46 12.25 0.03 21.59
C ALA A 46 12.13 0.92 22.84
N ASP A 47 12.56 2.19 22.75
CA ASP A 47 12.44 3.18 23.84
C ASP A 47 11.04 3.81 23.93
N GLN A 48 10.13 3.54 22.98
CA GLN A 48 8.78 4.11 22.94
C GLN A 48 7.78 3.27 23.76
N THR A 49 6.71 3.90 24.25
CA THR A 49 5.59 3.18 24.88
C THR A 49 4.73 2.45 23.83
N PRO A 50 3.93 1.44 24.23
CA PRO A 50 2.99 0.79 23.33
C PRO A 50 2.03 1.76 22.62
N GLU A 51 1.56 2.79 23.32
CA GLU A 51 0.66 3.81 22.77
C GLU A 51 1.37 4.69 21.73
N GLN A 52 2.66 4.99 21.94
CA GLN A 52 3.47 5.73 20.98
C GLN A 52 3.75 4.88 19.74
N ILE A 53 4.06 3.58 19.91
CA ILE A 53 4.24 2.65 18.79
C ILE A 53 2.95 2.52 17.97
N ASP A 54 1.78 2.41 18.61
CA ASP A 54 0.50 2.39 17.90
C ASP A 54 0.25 3.67 17.10
N LEU A 55 0.51 4.84 17.69
CA LEU A 55 0.41 6.12 16.99
C LEU A 55 1.35 6.19 15.78
N ILE A 56 2.61 5.78 15.94
CA ILE A 56 3.59 5.76 14.85
C ILE A 56 3.14 4.79 13.75
N ARG A 57 2.65 3.60 14.12
CA ARG A 57 2.13 2.60 13.18
C ARG A 57 1.02 3.18 12.32
N ARG A 58 0.05 3.87 12.94
CA ARG A 58 -1.05 4.55 12.25
C ARG A 58 -0.55 5.64 11.31
N CYS A 59 0.43 6.44 11.72
CA CYS A 59 1.07 7.42 10.85
C CYS A 59 1.76 6.78 9.63
N VAL A 60 2.44 5.65 9.83
CA VAL A 60 3.09 4.89 8.76
C VAL A 60 2.05 4.35 7.77
N ILE A 61 0.98 3.73 8.27
CA ILE A 61 -0.12 3.23 7.42
C ILE A 61 -0.73 4.37 6.60
N GLN A 62 -1.04 5.51 7.24
CA GLN A 62 -1.62 6.66 6.55
C GLN A 62 -0.69 7.21 5.45
N ALA A 63 0.62 7.30 5.73
CA ALA A 63 1.60 7.77 4.75
C ALA A 63 1.71 6.81 3.54
N ILE A 64 1.68 5.49 3.79
CA ILE A 64 1.68 4.47 2.74
C ILE A 64 0.42 4.58 1.89
N GLU A 65 -0.75 4.66 2.51
CA GLU A 65 -2.04 4.73 1.81
C GLU A 65 -2.19 6.02 0.99
N THR A 66 -1.77 7.16 1.54
CA THR A 66 -1.72 8.43 0.78
C THR A 66 -0.76 8.33 -0.40
N GLY A 67 0.46 7.80 -0.20
CA GLY A 67 1.42 7.61 -1.28
C GLY A 67 0.92 6.63 -2.36
N MET A 68 0.19 5.59 -1.97
CA MET A 68 -0.46 4.66 -2.89
C MET A 68 -1.54 5.35 -3.72
N HIS A 69 -2.42 6.12 -3.08
CA HIS A 69 -3.43 6.91 -3.77
C HIS A 69 -2.80 7.85 -4.80
N ASP A 70 -1.80 8.64 -4.40
CA ASP A 70 -1.17 9.61 -5.28
C ASP A 70 -0.43 8.94 -6.44
N PHE A 71 0.24 7.82 -6.18
CA PHE A 71 0.90 7.03 -7.22
C PHE A 71 -0.10 6.45 -8.23
N LEU A 72 -1.21 5.89 -7.76
CA LEU A 72 -2.26 5.34 -8.64
C LEU A 72 -2.96 6.43 -9.45
N PHE A 73 -3.16 7.61 -8.87
CA PHE A 73 -3.69 8.77 -9.58
C PHE A 73 -2.72 9.23 -10.68
N ALA A 74 -1.42 9.33 -10.37
CA ALA A 74 -0.40 9.68 -11.35
C ALA A 74 -0.31 8.67 -12.51
N LEU A 75 -0.55 7.37 -12.26
CA LEU A 75 -0.63 6.37 -13.33
C LEU A 75 -1.82 6.59 -14.26
N VAL A 76 -2.97 7.04 -13.74
CA VAL A 76 -4.12 7.41 -14.57
C VAL A 76 -3.82 8.66 -15.39
N GLU A 77 -3.24 9.71 -14.78
CA GLU A 77 -2.87 10.92 -15.53
C GLU A 77 -1.82 10.63 -16.62
N ALA A 78 -0.81 9.81 -16.30
CA ALA A 78 0.22 9.44 -17.26
C ALA A 78 -0.33 8.58 -18.42
N ASN A 79 -1.37 7.77 -18.15
CA ASN A 79 -2.10 7.05 -19.20
C ASN A 79 -2.80 8.01 -20.15
N ASP A 80 -3.53 8.98 -19.60
CA ASP A 80 -4.38 9.90 -20.36
C ASP A 80 -3.58 10.95 -21.15
N PHE A 81 -2.47 11.43 -20.58
CA PHE A 81 -1.76 12.60 -21.11
C PHE A 81 -0.32 12.31 -21.58
N GLU A 82 0.30 11.21 -21.12
CA GLU A 82 1.71 10.92 -21.37
C GLU A 82 1.95 9.59 -22.11
N ASN A 83 0.89 8.85 -22.47
CA ASN A 83 0.96 7.56 -23.16
C ASN A 83 1.80 6.52 -22.38
N VAL A 84 1.66 6.53 -21.05
CA VAL A 84 2.26 5.55 -20.13
C VAL A 84 1.21 4.55 -19.71
N HIS A 85 1.42 3.27 -20.03
CA HIS A 85 0.43 2.21 -19.77
C HIS A 85 0.92 1.20 -18.75
N VAL A 86 0.00 0.68 -17.94
CA VAL A 86 0.25 -0.44 -17.01
C VAL A 86 -0.46 -1.67 -17.55
N MET A 87 0.31 -2.58 -18.15
CA MET A 87 -0.24 -3.75 -18.81
C MET A 87 -0.26 -4.96 -17.87
N VAL A 88 -1.44 -5.56 -17.67
CA VAL A 88 -1.63 -6.83 -16.94
C VAL A 88 -2.41 -7.80 -17.82
N ASP A 89 -1.79 -8.95 -18.12
CA ASP A 89 -2.36 -9.98 -19.00
C ASP A 89 -2.81 -9.42 -20.37
N GLY A 90 -2.06 -8.45 -20.90
CA GLY A 90 -2.33 -7.80 -22.19
C GLY A 90 -3.38 -6.68 -22.15
N VAL A 91 -3.91 -6.38 -20.96
CA VAL A 91 -4.93 -5.35 -20.73
C VAL A 91 -4.30 -4.16 -20.02
N ASN A 92 -4.56 -2.94 -20.51
CA ASN A 92 -4.16 -1.73 -19.81
C ASN A 92 -5.12 -1.49 -18.64
N VAL A 93 -4.64 -1.56 -17.41
CA VAL A 93 -5.53 -1.54 -16.24
C VAL A 93 -6.17 -0.18 -15.99
N ALA A 94 -5.54 0.91 -16.45
CA ALA A 94 -6.10 2.25 -16.31
C ALA A 94 -7.37 2.44 -17.16
N ASP A 95 -7.44 1.81 -18.34
CA ASP A 95 -8.59 1.90 -19.23
C ASP A 95 -9.79 1.06 -18.77
N GLU A 96 -9.55 0.12 -17.84
CA GLU A 96 -10.53 -0.84 -17.34
C GLU A 96 -11.09 -0.47 -15.96
N SER A 97 -10.74 0.70 -15.43
CA SER A 97 -11.22 1.20 -14.15
C SER A 97 -11.70 2.63 -14.31
N ASP A 98 -12.78 2.99 -13.60
CA ASP A 98 -13.26 4.38 -13.52
C ASP A 98 -12.30 5.28 -12.72
N GLY A 99 -11.23 4.70 -12.15
CA GLY A 99 -10.13 5.38 -11.50
C GLY A 99 -9.37 4.45 -10.55
N LEU A 100 -8.13 4.09 -10.90
CA LEU A 100 -7.31 3.15 -10.11
C LEU A 100 -7.12 3.57 -8.66
N HIS A 101 -7.02 4.87 -8.39
CA HIS A 101 -6.86 5.42 -7.05
C HIS A 101 -8.08 5.19 -6.15
N GLY A 102 -9.28 5.10 -6.74
CA GLY A 102 -10.55 4.86 -6.03
C GLY A 102 -10.84 3.39 -5.72
N GLU A 103 -10.18 2.45 -6.40
CA GLU A 103 -10.40 1.00 -6.23
C GLU A 103 -9.97 0.47 -4.84
N GLN A 104 -9.22 1.27 -4.08
CA GLN A 104 -8.59 0.83 -2.83
C GLN A 104 -9.58 0.69 -1.67
N PHE A 105 -10.46 1.67 -1.49
CA PHE A 105 -11.16 1.94 -0.21
C PHE A 105 -12.66 1.61 -0.20
N THR A 106 -13.21 1.06 -1.28
CA THR A 106 -14.63 0.67 -1.32
C THR A 106 -14.90 -0.57 -0.45
N GLU A 107 -16.16 -0.85 -0.13
CA GLU A 107 -16.56 -2.07 0.62
C GLU A 107 -16.14 -3.37 -0.10
N GLU A 108 -15.99 -3.31 -1.43
CA GLU A 108 -15.45 -4.38 -2.27
C GLU A 108 -14.08 -4.02 -2.86
N GLY A 109 -13.37 -3.08 -2.23
CA GLY A 109 -12.10 -2.52 -2.70
C GLY A 109 -10.93 -3.47 -2.50
N TRP A 110 -9.77 -3.11 -3.07
CA TRP A 110 -8.58 -3.96 -3.00
C TRP A 110 -8.12 -4.23 -1.57
N ILE A 111 -8.22 -3.25 -0.66
CA ILE A 111 -7.84 -3.46 0.74
C ILE A 111 -8.77 -4.50 1.37
N ALA A 112 -10.09 -4.34 1.23
CA ALA A 112 -11.07 -5.29 1.74
C ALA A 112 -10.91 -6.71 1.16
N LYS A 113 -10.54 -6.82 -0.12
CA LYS A 113 -10.35 -8.09 -0.82
C LYS A 113 -9.02 -8.80 -0.51
N PHE A 114 -7.94 -8.05 -0.36
CA PHE A 114 -6.58 -8.60 -0.46
C PHE A 114 -5.67 -8.31 0.74
N ALA A 115 -5.99 -7.33 1.59
CA ALA A 115 -5.08 -6.93 2.66
C ALA A 115 -4.94 -8.00 3.74
N LYS A 116 -3.70 -8.26 4.15
CA LYS A 116 -3.37 -9.01 5.36
C LYS A 116 -3.68 -8.20 6.61
N HIS A 117 -3.49 -6.89 6.54
CA HIS A 117 -3.73 -5.91 7.62
C HIS A 117 -4.97 -5.09 7.27
N PRO A 118 -6.17 -5.48 7.73
CA PRO A 118 -7.42 -4.79 7.37
C PRO A 118 -7.57 -3.42 8.02
N GLU A 119 -6.79 -3.11 9.06
CA GLU A 119 -6.74 -1.79 9.66
C GLU A 119 -6.07 -0.76 8.75
N GLY A 120 -6.67 0.43 8.67
CA GLY A 120 -6.35 1.48 7.71
C GLY A 120 -7.55 2.40 7.56
N SER A 121 -7.42 3.44 6.75
CA SER A 121 -8.53 4.38 6.53
C SER A 121 -9.74 3.67 5.88
N PRO A 122 -11.00 4.04 6.18
CA PRO A 122 -12.01 4.10 5.14
C PRO A 122 -11.67 5.21 4.13
#